data_AF-A0A850GIZ3-F1
#
_entry.id   AF-A0A850GIZ3-F1
#
_cell.length_a   1.000
_cell.length_b   1.000
_cell.length_c   1.000
_cell.angle_alpha   90.00
_cell.angle_beta   90.00
_cell.angle_gamma   90.00
#
_symmetry.space_group_name_H-M   'P 1'
#
loop_
_entity.id
_entity.type
_entity.pdbx_description
1 polymer ?
#
loop_
_entity_poly.entity_id
_entity_poly.type
_entity_poly.pdbx_seq_one_letter_code
_entity_poly.pdbx_strand_id
1 'polypeptide(L)'
;MLASLPFFLAVACQSYREDGDDEAGSTVIVEDDSADDLDSDDTMTEDGVDEGEADTDGCPPITGCLDLPPEDPNPPGCNEEGECNLIDLLFVIDNSGTMGEEQLNLARNFPLLIQQLEGLEDKNGQPLEPNVNIMVTTTDFGNPLCKPFASDDPEQGAPVASACVKRLDGFTGLAQINPPVYEEACTEVCAEPGLEPIDDELIIHFGPDGDNVPPVEDVDINGDGVLDSPVAQTLACIGPQGIDGCGYESPLESMMQALNPTAAWNCGSPDDPAACPNGGTTRPFLRQGAILAIAIVTDEADCSVQDYAIMTDDDYFASLDGEKLASSALCWNAGVTCNGPNAEGVYVNCYADDSNEGLHPMSRYNDFLQEYIRVGLDKEVIMLGILGVPPVTAHNEDPPHEPTAGGVHDLVYRKWRESDILPEDALKGIDVDYQQWAFGIGPGCTGQDGMGEITGQAIPPVRVKEVCEGLNYDDKIRCCIESVCDDDFSAAIGCLTDTIQEVFVPVG
;
A
#
# COMPACT_ATOMS: atom_id res chain seq x y z
N MET A 1 45.56 -25.83 14.63
CA MET A 1 45.45 -24.59 13.83
C MET A 1 44.53 -24.90 12.67
N LEU A 2 43.24 -24.74 12.91
CA LEU A 2 42.16 -24.84 11.95
C LEU A 2 41.50 -23.46 12.03
N ALA A 3 41.60 -22.67 10.97
CA ALA A 3 40.91 -21.40 10.86
C ALA A 3 39.52 -21.69 10.28
N SER A 4 38.47 -21.36 11.04
CA SER A 4 37.08 -21.39 10.57
C SER A 4 36.81 -20.10 9.80
N LEU A 5 36.31 -20.23 8.56
CA LEU A 5 35.63 -19.16 7.86
C LEU A 5 34.20 -19.02 8.40
N PRO A 6 33.66 -17.81 8.61
CA PRO A 6 32.27 -17.64 8.98
C PRO A 6 31.36 -17.74 7.74
N PHE A 7 30.25 -18.45 7.93
CA PHE A 7 29.08 -18.48 7.08
C PHE A 7 28.42 -17.09 7.08
N PHE A 8 28.08 -16.55 5.91
CA PHE A 8 27.27 -15.33 5.76
C PHE A 8 25.80 -15.73 5.51
N LEU A 9 24.86 -15.06 6.20
CA LEU A 9 23.42 -15.25 6.11
C LEU A 9 22.70 -13.90 6.28
N ALA A 10 21.69 -13.66 5.44
CA ALA A 10 20.63 -12.62 5.47
C ALA A 10 20.99 -11.15 5.19
N VAL A 11 20.14 -10.29 4.59
CA VAL A 11 19.18 -10.32 3.47
C VAL A 11 18.86 -8.84 3.18
N ALA A 12 19.09 -8.41 1.95
CA ALA A 12 18.36 -7.35 1.24
C ALA A 12 18.57 -7.67 -0.24
N CYS A 13 17.65 -8.43 -0.87
CA CYS A 13 17.74 -8.97 -2.23
C CYS A 13 19.18 -9.28 -2.72
N GLN A 14 19.84 -10.27 -2.10
CA GLN A 14 21.28 -10.47 -2.30
C GLN A 14 21.56 -11.18 -3.63
N SER A 15 21.90 -10.38 -4.65
CA SER A 15 22.49 -10.87 -5.89
C SER A 15 23.86 -11.48 -5.60
N TYR A 16 24.07 -12.76 -5.93
CA TYR A 16 25.40 -13.31 -6.15
C TYR A 16 25.57 -13.68 -7.63
N ARG A 17 26.48 -12.97 -8.30
CA ARG A 17 27.11 -13.39 -9.55
C ARG A 17 28.51 -13.88 -9.19
N GLU A 18 28.76 -15.18 -9.28
CA GLU A 18 30.12 -15.73 -9.33
C GLU A 18 30.48 -16.11 -10.77
N ASP A 19 31.47 -15.42 -11.33
CA ASP A 19 32.21 -15.87 -12.51
C ASP A 19 33.15 -17.03 -12.10
N GLY A 20 33.15 -18.10 -12.88
CA GLY A 20 34.07 -19.22 -12.73
C GLY A 20 33.97 -20.21 -13.90
N ASP A 21 34.89 -20.05 -14.85
CA ASP A 21 35.11 -20.88 -16.04
C ASP A 21 35.04 -22.40 -15.79
N ASP A 22 34.29 -23.13 -16.63
CA ASP A 22 34.84 -24.25 -17.41
C ASP A 22 33.87 -24.72 -18.49
N GLU A 23 34.45 -25.03 -19.66
CA GLU A 23 33.80 -25.30 -20.93
C GLU A 23 32.86 -26.53 -20.98
N ALA A 24 31.74 -26.39 -21.70
CA ALA A 24 31.29 -27.36 -22.71
C ALA A 24 30.15 -26.76 -23.54
N GLY A 25 30.41 -26.56 -24.84
CA GLY A 25 29.53 -25.80 -25.72
C GLY A 25 28.27 -26.52 -26.22
N SER A 26 27.37 -25.72 -26.77
CA SER A 26 26.62 -26.05 -27.98
C SER A 26 26.03 -24.76 -28.55
N THR A 27 26.68 -24.28 -29.62
CA THR A 27 26.21 -23.19 -30.49
C THR A 27 24.88 -23.54 -31.16
N VAL A 28 23.89 -22.65 -31.08
CA VAL A 28 22.84 -22.55 -32.09
C VAL A 28 22.82 -21.10 -32.59
N ILE A 29 23.27 -20.93 -33.83
CA ILE A 29 23.17 -19.72 -34.65
C ILE A 29 22.02 -19.96 -35.62
N VAL A 30 21.09 -19.01 -35.73
CA VAL A 30 20.26 -18.75 -36.93
C VAL A 30 19.96 -17.25 -36.91
N GLU A 31 20.80 -16.43 -37.55
CA GLU A 31 20.71 -15.93 -38.94
C GLU A 31 19.65 -14.83 -39.13
N ASP A 32 20.15 -13.60 -39.26
CA ASP A 32 19.54 -12.46 -39.94
C ASP A 32 20.09 -12.43 -41.38
N ASP A 33 19.20 -12.30 -42.37
CA ASP A 33 19.56 -11.79 -43.70
C ASP A 33 18.30 -11.40 -44.54
N SER A 34 18.13 -10.09 -44.69
CA SER A 34 18.11 -9.34 -45.96
C SER A 34 17.25 -9.77 -47.18
N ALA A 35 16.26 -8.89 -47.49
CA ALA A 35 16.06 -8.12 -48.75
C ALA A 35 15.32 -8.65 -50.01
N ASP A 36 14.63 -7.66 -50.64
CA ASP A 36 14.15 -7.47 -52.03
C ASP A 36 12.80 -8.12 -52.45
N ASP A 37 11.85 -7.52 -53.22
CA ASP A 37 11.92 -6.44 -54.24
C ASP A 37 10.48 -6.02 -54.77
N LEU A 38 10.35 -4.78 -55.31
CA LEU A 38 9.48 -4.28 -56.44
C LEU A 38 7.92 -4.15 -56.28
N ASP A 39 7.16 -3.17 -56.82
CA ASP A 39 7.31 -2.07 -57.81
C ASP A 39 6.06 -1.12 -57.78
N SER A 40 6.22 0.14 -58.29
CA SER A 40 5.29 1.14 -58.92
C SER A 40 3.78 1.27 -58.52
N ASP A 41 3.07 2.41 -58.53
CA ASP A 41 3.01 3.53 -59.51
C ASP A 41 2.07 4.69 -59.04
N ASP A 42 2.34 5.90 -59.55
CA ASP A 42 1.50 7.09 -59.84
C ASP A 42 0.27 7.53 -58.98
N THR A 43 0.29 8.78 -58.47
CA THR A 43 -0.35 9.96 -59.12
C THR A 43 -0.28 11.24 -58.28
N MET A 44 0.00 12.36 -58.95
CA MET A 44 -0.07 13.75 -58.46
C MET A 44 -1.49 14.34 -58.68
N THR A 45 -1.97 15.24 -57.81
CA THR A 45 -2.49 16.58 -58.19
C THR A 45 -2.87 17.44 -56.97
N GLU A 46 -2.74 18.75 -57.20
CA GLU A 46 -2.69 19.89 -56.28
C GLU A 46 -4.05 20.41 -55.77
N ASP A 47 -3.94 21.25 -54.73
CA ASP A 47 -4.63 22.53 -54.48
C ASP A 47 -5.64 22.62 -53.32
N GLY A 48 -5.37 23.60 -52.44
CA GLY A 48 -6.42 24.38 -51.77
C GLY A 48 -6.30 24.48 -50.25
N VAL A 49 -5.63 25.55 -49.79
CA VAL A 49 -5.61 26.05 -48.40
C VAL A 49 -7.02 26.42 -47.92
N ASP A 50 -7.40 26.00 -46.70
CA ASP A 50 -8.23 26.83 -45.81
C ASP A 50 -7.83 26.59 -44.34
N GLU A 51 -7.77 27.67 -43.59
CA GLU A 51 -7.24 27.76 -42.23
C GLU A 51 -8.23 27.19 -41.20
N GLY A 52 -7.73 26.39 -40.27
CA GLY A 52 -8.46 25.94 -39.08
C GLY A 52 -7.45 25.45 -38.07
N GLU A 53 -7.28 26.23 -37.00
CA GLU A 53 -6.26 26.04 -35.96
C GLU A 53 -6.32 24.65 -35.32
N ALA A 54 -5.13 24.12 -35.06
CA ALA A 54 -4.91 22.91 -34.30
C ALA A 54 -5.04 23.21 -32.80
N ASP A 55 -5.88 22.44 -32.11
CA ASP A 55 -5.60 22.05 -30.73
C ASP A 55 -5.28 20.55 -30.77
N THR A 56 -3.98 20.24 -30.76
CA THR A 56 -3.49 18.89 -30.48
C THR A 56 -3.17 18.86 -28.99
N ASP A 57 -4.18 18.61 -28.16
CA ASP A 57 -3.96 18.24 -26.77
C ASP A 57 -3.49 16.79 -26.73
N GLY A 58 -2.25 16.61 -26.26
CA GLY A 58 -1.63 15.31 -26.09
C GLY A 58 -2.17 14.63 -24.83
N CYS A 59 -3.05 13.64 -24.99
CA CYS A 59 -3.46 12.77 -23.88
C CYS A 59 -2.30 11.82 -23.50
N PRO A 60 -1.97 11.68 -22.19
CA PRO A 60 -1.04 10.66 -21.70
C PRO A 60 -1.61 9.24 -21.88
N PRO A 61 -0.76 8.22 -22.13
CA PRO A 61 -1.20 6.87 -22.50
C PRO A 61 -1.85 6.05 -21.38
N ILE A 62 -1.83 6.52 -20.12
CA ILE A 62 -2.38 5.79 -18.95
C ILE A 62 -3.60 6.46 -18.31
N THR A 63 -3.88 7.72 -18.62
CA THR A 63 -5.07 8.45 -18.16
C THR A 63 -5.95 8.84 -19.35
N GLY A 64 -6.15 7.89 -20.29
CA GLY A 64 -6.90 8.12 -21.52
C GLY A 64 -8.14 8.98 -21.25
N CYS A 65 -8.41 9.95 -22.14
CA CYS A 65 -9.32 11.06 -21.87
C CYS A 65 -10.70 10.53 -21.40
N LEU A 66 -10.86 10.45 -20.08
CA LEU A 66 -12.01 9.86 -19.40
C LEU A 66 -13.05 10.97 -19.32
N ASP A 67 -14.16 10.77 -20.02
CA ASP A 67 -15.32 11.64 -19.92
C ASP A 67 -15.80 11.62 -18.46
N LEU A 68 -15.61 12.74 -17.75
CA LEU A 68 -16.14 12.94 -16.41
C LEU A 68 -17.68 12.77 -16.48
N PRO A 69 -18.30 12.01 -15.56
CA PRO A 69 -19.75 11.96 -15.48
C PRO A 69 -20.31 13.37 -15.19
N PRO A 70 -21.54 13.66 -15.63
CA PRO A 70 -22.16 14.97 -15.40
C PRO A 70 -22.28 15.28 -13.90
N GLU A 71 -22.03 16.54 -13.52
CA GLU A 71 -22.23 17.05 -12.16
C GLU A 71 -23.69 16.85 -11.71
N ASP A 72 -23.98 15.79 -10.94
CA ASP A 72 -25.24 15.65 -10.22
C ASP A 72 -25.06 16.22 -8.80
N PRO A 73 -26.03 17.00 -8.26
CA PRO A 73 -25.85 17.85 -7.10
C PRO A 73 -26.14 17.11 -5.79
N ASN A 74 -25.76 15.84 -5.70
CA ASN A 74 -25.92 15.10 -4.45
C ASN A 74 -24.81 15.51 -3.47
N PRO A 75 -25.10 15.54 -2.15
CA PRO A 75 -24.04 15.76 -1.17
C PRO A 75 -23.09 14.56 -1.15
N PRO A 76 -21.79 14.77 -0.86
CA PRO A 76 -20.81 13.69 -0.74
C PRO A 76 -21.31 12.60 0.22
N GLY A 77 -21.11 11.35 -0.15
CA GLY A 77 -21.62 10.19 0.60
C GLY A 77 -23.00 9.71 0.15
N CYS A 78 -23.63 10.36 -0.83
CA CYS A 78 -24.91 9.95 -1.41
C CYS A 78 -24.78 9.51 -2.88
N ASN A 79 -25.32 8.35 -3.25
CA ASN A 79 -25.41 7.95 -4.67
C ASN A 79 -26.54 8.69 -5.42
N GLU A 80 -26.66 8.47 -6.74
CA GLU A 80 -27.71 9.05 -7.59
C GLU A 80 -29.14 8.69 -7.13
N GLU A 81 -29.29 7.59 -6.40
CA GLU A 81 -30.57 7.12 -5.85
C GLU A 81 -30.92 7.80 -4.50
N GLY A 82 -29.98 8.57 -3.93
CA GLY A 82 -30.12 9.30 -2.67
C GLY A 82 -29.78 8.48 -1.43
N GLU A 83 -29.10 7.34 -1.57
CA GLU A 83 -28.59 6.53 -0.47
C GLU A 83 -27.33 7.17 0.10
N CYS A 84 -27.44 7.72 1.31
CA CYS A 84 -26.39 8.51 1.96
C CYS A 84 -25.65 7.74 3.06
N ASN A 85 -25.43 6.45 2.87
CA ASN A 85 -24.86 5.53 3.86
C ASN A 85 -23.81 4.59 3.24
N LEU A 86 -23.28 4.91 2.06
CA LEU A 86 -22.34 4.05 1.33
C LEU A 86 -20.89 4.35 1.73
N ILE A 87 -20.13 3.30 2.05
CA ILE A 87 -18.71 3.39 2.44
C ILE A 87 -17.89 2.33 1.70
N ASP A 88 -16.87 2.74 0.96
CA ASP A 88 -15.87 1.87 0.36
C ASP A 88 -14.57 2.00 1.16
N LEU A 89 -14.11 0.91 1.77
CA LEU A 89 -12.90 0.87 2.60
C LEU A 89 -11.84 0.00 1.93
N LEU A 90 -10.71 0.59 1.57
CA LEU A 90 -9.56 -0.09 0.97
C LEU A 90 -8.45 -0.24 2.01
N PHE A 91 -7.99 -1.45 2.25
CA PHE A 91 -6.74 -1.75 2.96
C PHE A 91 -5.64 -2.09 1.96
N VAL A 92 -4.53 -1.37 2.01
CA VAL A 92 -3.29 -1.66 1.30
C VAL A 92 -2.25 -2.04 2.35
N ILE A 93 -1.99 -3.33 2.48
CA ILE A 93 -1.21 -3.89 3.59
C ILE A 93 0.13 -4.38 3.08
N ASP A 94 1.17 -3.90 3.72
CA ASP A 94 2.53 -4.33 3.44
C ASP A 94 2.74 -5.79 3.80
N ASN A 95 3.18 -6.56 2.81
CA ASN A 95 3.47 -7.99 2.92
C ASN A 95 4.97 -8.27 2.88
N SER A 96 5.82 -7.30 3.22
CA SER A 96 7.25 -7.48 3.40
C SER A 96 7.57 -8.43 4.56
N GLY A 97 8.82 -8.90 4.59
CA GLY A 97 9.31 -9.89 5.56
C GLY A 97 9.24 -9.49 7.03
N THR A 98 9.05 -8.20 7.33
CA THR A 98 9.05 -7.64 8.69
C THR A 98 7.65 -7.42 9.26
N MET A 99 6.61 -7.41 8.42
CA MET A 99 5.24 -7.00 8.77
C MET A 99 4.41 -8.02 9.57
N GLY A 100 5.00 -9.14 10.00
CA GLY A 100 4.27 -10.23 10.64
C GLY A 100 3.56 -9.81 11.93
N GLU A 101 4.24 -9.07 12.81
CA GLU A 101 3.67 -8.66 14.10
C GLU A 101 2.61 -7.57 13.90
N GLU A 102 2.87 -6.62 12.99
CA GLU A 102 2.01 -5.50 12.65
C GLU A 102 0.71 -5.97 11.99
N GLN A 103 0.77 -6.97 11.09
CA GLN A 103 -0.41 -7.58 10.50
C GLN A 103 -1.27 -8.32 11.55
N LEU A 104 -0.65 -8.99 12.53
CA LEU A 104 -1.38 -9.60 13.64
C LEU A 104 -2.07 -8.54 14.50
N ASN A 105 -1.39 -7.44 14.80
CA ASN A 105 -1.95 -6.33 15.56
C ASN A 105 -3.14 -5.69 14.83
N LEU A 106 -3.00 -5.44 13.53
CA LEU A 106 -4.08 -4.98 12.67
C LEU A 106 -5.26 -5.94 12.68
N ALA A 107 -4.99 -7.25 12.55
CA ALA A 107 -6.05 -8.26 12.51
C ALA A 107 -6.86 -8.34 13.81
N ARG A 108 -6.22 -8.16 14.96
CA ARG A 108 -6.88 -8.08 16.28
C ARG A 108 -7.74 -6.84 16.47
N ASN A 109 -7.52 -5.80 15.67
CA ASN A 109 -8.24 -4.53 15.72
C ASN A 109 -9.40 -4.42 14.71
N PHE A 110 -9.53 -5.34 13.75
CA PHE A 110 -10.69 -5.35 12.84
C PHE A 110 -12.05 -5.52 13.52
N PRO A 111 -12.21 -6.30 14.61
CA PRO A 111 -13.48 -6.32 15.32
C PRO A 111 -13.93 -4.96 15.84
N LEU A 112 -13.00 -4.15 16.36
CA LEU A 112 -13.28 -2.78 16.79
C LEU A 112 -13.73 -1.92 15.60
N LEU A 113 -13.05 -2.05 14.45
CA LEU A 113 -13.43 -1.33 13.23
C LEU A 113 -14.85 -1.65 12.80
N ILE A 114 -15.21 -2.94 12.70
CA ILE A 114 -16.56 -3.35 12.30
C ILE A 114 -17.60 -2.86 13.30
N GLN A 115 -17.32 -2.98 14.60
CA GLN A 115 -18.21 -2.45 15.64
C GLN A 115 -18.43 -0.94 15.52
N GLN A 116 -17.38 -0.17 15.25
CA GLN A 116 -17.48 1.29 15.09
C GLN A 116 -18.22 1.68 13.81
N LEU A 117 -18.01 0.96 12.70
CA LEU A 117 -18.76 1.18 11.46
C LEU A 117 -20.25 0.89 11.68
N GLU A 118 -20.61 -0.27 12.26
CA GLU A 118 -22.01 -0.61 12.57
C GLU A 118 -22.65 0.38 13.56
N GLY A 119 -21.83 1.03 14.39
CA GLY A 119 -22.23 2.04 15.37
C GLY A 119 -22.40 3.46 14.83
N LEU A 120 -22.13 3.71 13.54
CA LEU A 120 -22.25 5.05 12.94
C LEU A 120 -23.68 5.60 13.07
N GLU A 121 -23.77 6.90 13.32
CA GLU A 121 -25.04 7.63 13.47
C GLU A 121 -25.25 8.68 12.37
N ASP A 122 -26.50 9.00 12.08
CA ASP A 122 -26.88 10.11 11.22
C ASP A 122 -26.87 11.45 12.00
N LYS A 123 -27.06 12.56 11.28
CA LYS A 123 -27.15 13.92 11.88
C LYS A 123 -28.23 14.11 12.96
N ASN A 124 -29.15 13.16 13.13
CA ASN A 124 -30.21 13.18 14.14
C ASN A 124 -29.92 12.24 15.32
N GLY A 125 -28.73 11.61 15.36
CA GLY A 125 -28.36 10.62 16.36
C GLY A 125 -29.17 9.33 16.23
N GLN A 126 -29.59 8.96 15.02
CA GLN A 126 -30.17 7.65 14.71
C GLN A 126 -29.12 6.75 14.08
N PRO A 127 -29.21 5.41 14.24
CA PRO A 127 -28.31 4.50 13.53
C PRO A 127 -28.33 4.76 12.02
N LEU A 128 -27.13 4.87 11.42
CA LEU A 128 -26.96 5.14 9.98
C LEU A 128 -27.29 3.90 9.12
N GLU A 129 -27.10 2.70 9.68
CA GLU A 129 -27.16 1.41 8.97
C GLU A 129 -26.27 1.44 7.71
N PRO A 130 -24.94 1.58 7.86
CA PRO A 130 -24.05 1.78 6.71
C PRO A 130 -24.05 0.57 5.77
N ASN A 131 -23.85 0.86 4.49
CA ASN A 131 -23.68 -0.12 3.43
C ASN A 131 -22.21 -0.10 2.98
N VAL A 132 -21.45 -1.08 3.44
CA VAL A 132 -19.99 -1.07 3.41
C VAL A 132 -19.45 -2.11 2.44
N ASN A 133 -18.49 -1.70 1.62
CA ASN A 133 -17.61 -2.57 0.84
C ASN A 133 -16.21 -2.49 1.43
N ILE A 134 -15.56 -3.62 1.71
CA ILE A 134 -14.17 -3.67 2.17
C ILE A 134 -13.34 -4.48 1.18
N MET A 135 -12.28 -3.85 0.65
CA MET A 135 -11.28 -4.47 -0.20
C MET A 135 -9.94 -4.50 0.52
N VAL A 136 -9.22 -5.60 0.39
CA VAL A 136 -7.86 -5.76 0.92
C VAL A 136 -6.93 -6.12 -0.24
N THR A 137 -5.77 -5.48 -0.31
CA THR A 137 -4.70 -5.76 -1.26
C THR A 137 -3.34 -5.55 -0.59
N THR A 138 -2.26 -5.83 -1.31
CA THR A 138 -0.88 -5.71 -0.83
C THR A 138 -0.20 -4.45 -1.37
N THR A 139 0.95 -4.09 -0.80
CA THR A 139 1.86 -3.09 -1.38
C THR A 139 2.76 -3.66 -2.47
N ASP A 140 2.75 -4.97 -2.71
CA ASP A 140 3.60 -5.61 -3.71
C ASP A 140 3.11 -5.30 -5.15
N PHE A 141 3.98 -4.60 -5.88
CA PHE A 141 3.76 -4.25 -7.29
C PHE A 141 4.73 -4.98 -8.24
N GLY A 142 5.53 -5.89 -7.68
CA GLY A 142 6.61 -6.58 -8.35
C GLY A 142 7.85 -5.72 -8.50
N ASN A 143 9.02 -6.36 -8.47
CA ASN A 143 10.28 -5.70 -8.79
C ASN A 143 11.23 -6.69 -9.48
N PRO A 144 11.98 -6.30 -10.52
CA PRO A 144 12.98 -7.15 -11.15
C PRO A 144 14.02 -7.73 -10.18
N LEU A 145 14.33 -7.04 -9.09
CA LEU A 145 15.26 -7.49 -8.07
C LEU A 145 14.67 -8.59 -7.17
N CYS A 146 13.35 -8.60 -6.95
CA CYS A 146 12.66 -9.61 -6.16
C CYS A 146 12.22 -10.83 -6.98
N LYS A 147 11.99 -10.65 -8.29
CA LYS A 147 11.47 -11.69 -9.20
C LYS A 147 12.20 -13.05 -9.16
N PRO A 148 13.53 -13.12 -8.99
CA PRO A 148 14.22 -14.41 -8.87
C PRO A 148 13.89 -15.20 -7.59
N PHE A 149 13.30 -14.55 -6.59
CA PHE A 149 13.04 -15.09 -5.26
C PHE A 149 11.55 -15.27 -4.96
N ALA A 150 10.69 -14.46 -5.59
CA ALA A 150 9.24 -14.55 -5.46
C ALA A 150 8.70 -15.90 -5.98
N SER A 151 7.79 -16.51 -5.23
CA SER A 151 7.07 -17.73 -5.61
C SER A 151 5.88 -17.44 -6.52
N ASP A 152 5.27 -16.27 -6.36
CA ASP A 152 4.00 -15.89 -6.96
C ASP A 152 4.10 -14.54 -7.68
N ASP A 153 3.11 -14.26 -8.53
CA ASP A 153 2.99 -12.95 -9.17
C ASP A 153 2.39 -11.94 -8.15
N PRO A 154 2.89 -10.70 -8.11
CA PRO A 154 2.42 -9.67 -7.19
C PRO A 154 0.96 -9.28 -7.48
N GLU A 155 0.23 -8.83 -6.45
CA GLU A 155 -1.16 -8.42 -6.57
C GLU A 155 -1.34 -7.17 -7.44
N GLN A 156 -0.40 -6.22 -7.41
CA GLN A 156 -0.47 -4.98 -8.18
C GLN A 156 -1.77 -4.19 -7.97
N GLY A 157 -2.27 -4.17 -6.73
CA GLY A 157 -3.54 -3.55 -6.36
C GLY A 157 -4.78 -4.43 -6.58
N ALA A 158 -4.63 -5.67 -7.07
CA ALA A 158 -5.74 -6.62 -7.15
C ALA A 158 -6.21 -7.08 -5.75
N PRO A 159 -7.51 -7.35 -5.58
CA PRO A 159 -8.06 -7.77 -4.29
C PRO A 159 -7.59 -9.17 -3.90
N VAL A 160 -7.19 -9.33 -2.65
CA VAL A 160 -6.95 -10.62 -2.01
C VAL A 160 -8.11 -10.90 -1.07
N ALA A 161 -9.08 -11.68 -1.55
CA ALA A 161 -10.29 -12.02 -0.79
C ALA A 161 -10.22 -13.39 -0.10
N SER A 162 -9.16 -14.16 -0.33
CA SER A 162 -9.02 -15.50 0.25
C SER A 162 -8.60 -15.43 1.72
N ALA A 163 -9.15 -16.35 2.53
CA ALA A 163 -8.74 -16.49 3.92
C ALA A 163 -7.24 -16.82 4.03
N CYS A 164 -6.53 -16.17 4.94
CA CYS A 164 -5.09 -16.30 5.10
C CYS A 164 -4.64 -17.75 5.34
N VAL A 165 -5.45 -18.57 6.01
CA VAL A 165 -5.15 -19.99 6.28
C VAL A 165 -5.06 -20.83 5.00
N LYS A 166 -5.61 -20.36 3.89
CA LYS A 166 -5.51 -21.02 2.58
C LYS A 166 -4.25 -20.65 1.80
N ARG A 167 -3.48 -19.68 2.31
CA ARG A 167 -2.25 -19.15 1.71
C ARG A 167 -1.13 -19.02 2.75
N LEU A 168 -1.04 -19.98 3.68
CA LEU A 168 -0.01 -20.00 4.72
C LEU A 168 1.42 -20.03 4.17
N ASP A 169 1.61 -20.54 2.95
CA ASP A 169 2.91 -20.50 2.27
C ASP A 169 3.41 -19.05 2.10
N GLY A 170 2.50 -18.06 1.97
CA GLY A 170 2.85 -16.65 1.91
C GLY A 170 3.30 -16.04 3.25
N PHE A 171 3.21 -16.78 4.35
CA PHE A 171 3.74 -16.34 5.66
C PHE A 171 5.20 -16.77 5.88
N THR A 172 5.90 -17.07 4.79
CA THR A 172 7.34 -17.36 4.75
C THR A 172 8.03 -16.35 3.84
N GLY A 173 8.93 -15.52 4.38
CA GLY A 173 9.53 -14.43 3.62
C GLY A 173 10.53 -14.86 2.54
N LEU A 174 10.88 -13.94 1.65
CA LEU A 174 11.68 -14.19 0.43
C LEU A 174 13.16 -14.56 0.63
N ALA A 175 13.62 -14.67 1.88
CA ALA A 175 15.02 -14.95 2.18
C ALA A 175 15.43 -16.38 1.79
N GLN A 176 16.43 -16.53 0.91
CA GLN A 176 16.89 -17.84 0.43
C GLN A 176 17.45 -18.77 1.51
N ILE A 177 17.96 -18.20 2.61
CA ILE A 177 18.54 -18.99 3.69
C ILE A 177 17.90 -18.58 5.00
N ASN A 178 17.25 -19.55 5.66
CA ASN A 178 16.46 -19.37 6.87
C ASN A 178 15.45 -18.22 6.72
N PRO A 179 14.46 -18.36 5.82
CA PRO A 179 13.43 -17.35 5.68
C PRO A 179 12.71 -17.10 7.00
N PRO A 180 12.33 -15.84 7.30
CA PRO A 180 11.43 -15.58 8.41
C PRO A 180 10.11 -16.31 8.15
N VAL A 181 9.52 -16.85 9.21
CA VAL A 181 8.22 -17.54 9.16
C VAL A 181 7.38 -16.97 10.29
N TYR A 182 6.17 -16.52 9.98
CA TYR A 182 5.27 -15.91 10.94
C TYR A 182 3.81 -16.28 10.64
N GLU A 183 3.51 -17.58 10.60
CA GLU A 183 2.15 -18.10 10.34
C GLU A 183 1.16 -17.71 11.46
N GLU A 184 1.67 -17.37 12.64
CA GLU A 184 0.90 -16.89 13.80
C GLU A 184 0.10 -15.62 13.48
N ALA A 185 0.58 -14.75 12.57
CA ALA A 185 -0.20 -13.59 12.13
C ALA A 185 -1.57 -13.95 11.56
N CYS A 186 -1.67 -15.12 10.93
CA CYS A 186 -2.92 -15.65 10.43
C CYS A 186 -3.61 -16.57 11.44
N THR A 187 -2.88 -17.56 11.96
CA THR A 187 -3.47 -18.68 12.70
C THR A 187 -3.96 -18.33 14.10
N GLU A 188 -3.54 -17.19 14.66
CA GLU A 188 -4.05 -16.65 15.93
C GLU A 188 -5.47 -16.07 15.79
N VAL A 189 -5.81 -15.51 14.63
CA VAL A 189 -7.08 -14.78 14.38
C VAL A 189 -8.04 -15.51 13.45
N CYS A 190 -7.52 -16.47 12.67
CA CYS A 190 -8.29 -17.20 11.67
C CYS A 190 -8.20 -18.72 11.86
N ALA A 191 -9.33 -19.35 12.15
CA ALA A 191 -9.41 -20.81 12.29
C ALA A 191 -9.78 -21.49 10.97
N GLU A 192 -9.19 -22.67 10.71
CA GLU A 192 -9.57 -23.55 9.60
C GLU A 192 -11.07 -23.90 9.61
N PRO A 193 -11.79 -23.82 8.47
CA PRO A 193 -11.29 -23.74 7.08
C PRO A 193 -11.00 -22.33 6.54
N GLY A 194 -11.04 -21.31 7.39
CA GLY A 194 -10.98 -19.90 7.01
C GLY A 194 -12.33 -19.33 6.58
N LEU A 195 -12.51 -18.03 6.82
CA LEU A 195 -13.68 -17.26 6.39
C LEU A 195 -13.27 -16.28 5.29
N GLU A 196 -14.08 -16.24 4.23
CA GLU A 196 -13.90 -15.40 3.05
C GLU A 196 -15.28 -15.12 2.43
N PRO A 197 -15.42 -14.12 1.55
CA PRO A 197 -16.69 -13.81 0.90
C PRO A 197 -17.24 -15.01 0.12
N ILE A 198 -18.56 -15.17 0.14
CA ILE A 198 -19.25 -16.24 -0.61
C ILE A 198 -19.32 -15.92 -2.11
N ASP A 199 -19.63 -16.95 -2.91
CA ASP A 199 -19.83 -16.84 -4.37
C ASP A 199 -18.62 -16.28 -5.14
N ASP A 200 -17.40 -16.51 -4.62
CA ASP A 200 -16.12 -16.06 -5.19
C ASP A 200 -16.04 -14.51 -5.35
N GLU A 201 -16.78 -13.78 -4.51
CA GLU A 201 -16.76 -12.32 -4.49
C GLU A 201 -15.40 -11.78 -4.02
N LEU A 202 -14.96 -10.68 -4.62
CA LEU A 202 -13.62 -10.13 -4.43
C LEU A 202 -13.51 -9.14 -3.25
N ILE A 203 -14.62 -8.89 -2.56
CA ILE A 203 -14.71 -7.93 -1.46
C ILE A 203 -15.64 -8.45 -0.36
N ILE A 204 -15.43 -7.99 0.86
CA ILE A 204 -16.41 -8.14 1.94
C ILE A 204 -17.47 -7.06 1.76
N HIS A 205 -18.73 -7.43 1.96
CA HIS A 205 -19.88 -6.53 1.90
C HIS A 205 -20.83 -6.79 3.06
N PHE A 206 -21.31 -5.71 3.68
CA PHE A 206 -22.38 -5.77 4.67
C PHE A 206 -23.21 -4.49 4.67
N GLY A 207 -24.49 -4.61 5.02
CA GLY A 207 -25.39 -3.47 5.15
C GLY A 207 -26.83 -3.86 5.49
N PRO A 208 -27.81 -2.96 5.26
CA PRO A 208 -29.21 -3.19 5.63
C PRO A 208 -29.85 -4.45 5.02
N ASP A 209 -29.35 -4.87 3.85
CA ASP A 209 -29.86 -6.03 3.11
C ASP A 209 -29.14 -7.35 3.47
N GLY A 210 -28.18 -7.30 4.40
CA GLY A 210 -27.38 -8.43 4.86
C GLY A 210 -25.91 -8.31 4.47
N ASP A 211 -25.20 -9.43 4.54
CA ASP A 211 -23.76 -9.55 4.25
C ASP A 211 -23.48 -10.67 3.23
N ASN A 212 -22.26 -10.70 2.71
CA ASN A 212 -21.78 -11.74 1.80
C ASN A 212 -20.76 -12.69 2.46
N VAL A 213 -20.83 -12.90 3.77
CA VAL A 213 -19.89 -13.78 4.48
C VAL A 213 -20.56 -15.07 4.97
N PRO A 214 -19.79 -16.13 5.29
CA PRO A 214 -20.38 -17.38 5.76
C PRO A 214 -21.11 -17.18 7.10
N PRO A 215 -22.33 -17.75 7.28
CA PRO A 215 -23.08 -17.59 8.52
C PRO A 215 -22.47 -18.47 9.62
N VAL A 216 -21.59 -17.88 10.42
CA VAL A 216 -20.98 -18.48 11.61
C VAL A 216 -21.52 -17.87 12.89
N GLU A 217 -21.24 -18.49 14.03
CA GLU A 217 -21.59 -17.93 15.33
C GLU A 217 -20.59 -16.84 15.72
N ASP A 218 -21.05 -15.85 16.48
CA ASP A 218 -20.17 -14.81 17.03
C ASP A 218 -19.18 -15.43 18.01
N VAL A 219 -17.89 -15.12 17.85
CA VAL A 219 -16.80 -15.59 18.71
C VAL A 219 -15.84 -14.45 18.99
N ASP A 220 -15.21 -14.47 20.16
CA ASP A 220 -14.17 -13.53 20.57
C ASP A 220 -12.82 -14.00 20.01
N ILE A 221 -12.39 -13.44 18.87
CA ILE A 221 -11.16 -13.85 18.17
C ILE A 221 -9.92 -13.12 18.66
N ASN A 222 -10.08 -11.93 19.26
CA ASN A 222 -8.97 -11.11 19.75
C ASN A 222 -8.76 -11.24 21.28
N GLY A 223 -9.66 -11.91 21.99
CA GLY A 223 -9.60 -12.18 23.43
C GLY A 223 -9.99 -11.01 24.32
N ASP A 224 -10.68 -9.99 23.80
CA ASP A 224 -11.05 -8.78 24.53
C ASP A 224 -12.33 -8.95 25.40
N GLY A 225 -13.03 -10.08 25.26
CA GLY A 225 -14.24 -10.42 25.99
C GLY A 225 -15.54 -9.95 25.32
N VAL A 226 -15.47 -9.38 24.12
CA VAL A 226 -16.59 -9.05 23.23
C VAL A 226 -16.69 -10.12 22.15
N LEU A 227 -17.91 -10.45 21.72
CA LEU A 227 -18.10 -11.41 20.64
C LEU A 227 -18.06 -10.68 19.29
N ASP A 228 -17.35 -11.24 18.33
CA ASP A 228 -17.11 -10.64 17.03
C ASP A 228 -18.05 -11.23 15.98
N SER A 229 -18.67 -10.36 15.18
CA SER A 229 -19.62 -10.76 14.13
C SER A 229 -18.94 -11.59 13.03
N PRO A 230 -19.70 -12.33 12.20
CA PRO A 230 -19.14 -13.05 11.05
C PRO A 230 -18.33 -12.15 10.10
N VAL A 231 -18.73 -10.88 9.94
CA VAL A 231 -18.03 -9.89 9.13
C VAL A 231 -16.67 -9.55 9.75
N ALA A 232 -16.63 -9.29 11.05
CA ALA A 232 -15.39 -9.03 11.78
C ALA A 232 -14.41 -10.21 11.71
N GLN A 233 -14.92 -11.42 11.94
CA GLN A 233 -14.11 -12.64 11.82
C GLN A 233 -13.59 -12.85 10.38
N THR A 234 -14.40 -12.54 9.37
CA THR A 234 -13.99 -12.66 7.96
C THR A 234 -12.91 -11.64 7.61
N LEU A 235 -13.04 -10.39 8.05
CA LEU A 235 -12.01 -9.37 7.83
C LEU A 235 -10.70 -9.72 8.54
N ALA A 236 -10.76 -10.26 9.76
CA ALA A 236 -9.57 -10.76 10.46
C ALA A 236 -8.94 -11.99 9.80
N CYS A 237 -9.74 -12.82 9.12
CA CYS A 237 -9.23 -13.91 8.29
C CYS A 237 -8.58 -13.45 6.98
N ILE A 238 -9.04 -12.34 6.39
CA ILE A 238 -8.51 -11.83 5.13
C ILE A 238 -7.31 -10.92 5.36
N GLY A 239 -7.37 -10.05 6.37
CA GLY A 239 -6.44 -8.95 6.57
C GLY A 239 -4.95 -9.32 6.57
N PRO A 240 -4.49 -10.33 7.33
CA PRO A 240 -3.11 -10.80 7.24
C PRO A 240 -2.77 -11.24 5.82
N GLN A 241 -1.89 -10.53 5.10
CA GLN A 241 -1.58 -10.77 3.68
C GLN A 241 -0.43 -11.75 3.45
N GLY A 242 0.41 -11.98 4.46
CA GLY A 242 1.66 -12.75 4.30
C GLY A 242 2.87 -11.84 4.48
N ILE A 243 4.06 -12.43 4.42
CA ILE A 243 5.36 -11.74 4.59
C ILE A 243 6.33 -12.09 3.45
N ASP A 244 5.81 -12.60 2.33
CA ASP A 244 6.52 -13.04 1.13
C ASP A 244 6.58 -11.98 0.02
N GLY A 245 6.13 -10.77 0.31
CA GLY A 245 6.18 -9.61 -0.58
C GLY A 245 7.59 -9.09 -0.83
N CYS A 246 7.72 -8.39 -1.95
CA CYS A 246 8.94 -7.71 -2.32
C CYS A 246 9.18 -6.44 -1.49
N GLY A 247 10.25 -6.41 -0.68
CA GLY A 247 10.67 -5.22 0.11
C GLY A 247 11.08 -3.96 -0.68
N TYR A 248 10.70 -3.84 -1.95
CA TYR A 248 10.59 -2.59 -2.70
C TYR A 248 9.10 -2.24 -2.80
N GLU A 249 8.50 -1.90 -1.66
CA GLU A 249 7.05 -1.78 -1.49
C GLU A 249 6.49 -0.56 -2.22
N SER A 250 5.36 -0.70 -2.91
CA SER A 250 4.75 0.36 -3.73
C SER A 250 3.34 0.74 -3.24
N PRO A 251 3.18 1.19 -1.98
CA PRO A 251 1.86 1.47 -1.40
C PRO A 251 1.02 2.46 -2.20
N LEU A 252 1.63 3.51 -2.79
CA LEU A 252 0.89 4.52 -3.53
C LEU A 252 0.40 4.01 -4.89
N GLU A 253 1.24 3.26 -5.63
CA GLU A 253 0.83 2.68 -6.90
C GLU A 253 -0.18 1.55 -6.72
N SER A 254 -0.01 0.67 -5.73
CA SER A 254 -0.99 -0.37 -5.40
C SER A 254 -2.35 0.22 -4.99
N MET A 255 -2.36 1.30 -4.18
CA MET A 255 -3.57 2.06 -3.87
C MET A 255 -4.25 2.58 -5.15
N MET A 256 -3.50 3.22 -6.03
CA MET A 256 -4.07 3.78 -7.26
C MET A 256 -4.62 2.69 -8.19
N GLN A 257 -3.93 1.54 -8.32
CA GLN A 257 -4.41 0.43 -9.15
C GLN A 257 -5.63 -0.28 -8.55
N ALA A 258 -5.68 -0.44 -7.22
CA ALA A 258 -6.87 -0.95 -6.53
C ALA A 258 -8.11 -0.09 -6.81
N LEU A 259 -7.93 1.22 -6.97
CA LEU A 259 -8.98 2.19 -7.28
C LEU A 259 -9.19 2.42 -8.77
N ASN A 260 -8.49 1.69 -9.65
CA ASN A 260 -8.62 1.84 -11.10
C ASN A 260 -10.05 1.42 -11.55
N PRO A 261 -10.87 2.34 -12.10
CA PRO A 261 -12.25 2.05 -12.50
C PRO A 261 -12.37 1.01 -13.61
N THR A 262 -11.30 0.84 -14.41
CA THR A 262 -11.25 -0.13 -15.51
C THR A 262 -10.76 -1.52 -15.08
N ALA A 263 -10.41 -1.68 -13.80
CA ALA A 263 -10.02 -2.97 -13.25
C ALA A 263 -11.22 -3.92 -13.13
N ALA A 264 -10.94 -5.22 -13.17
CA ALA A 264 -11.98 -6.25 -13.16
C ALA A 264 -12.90 -6.19 -11.92
N TRP A 265 -12.36 -5.74 -10.79
CA TRP A 265 -13.07 -5.61 -9.52
C TRP A 265 -13.81 -4.28 -9.33
N ASN A 266 -13.64 -3.32 -10.25
CA ASN A 266 -14.35 -2.02 -10.22
C ASN A 266 -15.33 -1.86 -11.38
N CYS A 267 -15.23 -2.68 -12.43
CA CYS A 267 -16.13 -2.58 -13.57
C CYS A 267 -17.43 -3.38 -13.35
N GLY A 268 -18.53 -2.68 -13.06
CA GLY A 268 -19.83 -3.26 -12.69
C GLY A 268 -20.66 -3.88 -13.84
N SER A 269 -20.05 -4.25 -14.97
CA SER A 269 -20.73 -4.81 -16.14
C SER A 269 -20.06 -6.11 -16.62
N PRO A 270 -20.10 -7.19 -15.80
CA PRO A 270 -19.37 -8.44 -16.07
C PRO A 270 -19.74 -9.12 -17.39
N ASP A 271 -20.97 -8.94 -17.85
CA ASP A 271 -21.50 -9.52 -19.09
C ASP A 271 -21.28 -8.64 -20.34
N ASP A 272 -20.65 -7.47 -20.21
CA ASP A 272 -20.37 -6.53 -21.31
C ASP A 272 -18.86 -6.32 -21.51
N PRO A 273 -18.20 -7.11 -22.37
CA PRO A 273 -16.77 -6.95 -22.66
C PRO A 273 -16.41 -5.63 -23.35
N ALA A 274 -17.39 -4.89 -23.90
CA ALA A 274 -17.12 -3.56 -24.47
C ALA A 274 -17.05 -2.49 -23.37
N ALA A 275 -17.86 -2.64 -22.31
CA ALA A 275 -17.80 -1.79 -21.12
C ALA A 275 -16.65 -2.19 -20.19
N CYS A 276 -16.44 -3.49 -20.00
CA CYS A 276 -15.44 -4.07 -19.10
C CYS A 276 -14.42 -4.92 -19.87
N PRO A 277 -13.49 -4.31 -20.63
CA PRO A 277 -12.53 -5.04 -21.47
C PRO A 277 -11.56 -5.92 -20.67
N ASN A 278 -11.36 -5.62 -19.37
CA ASN A 278 -10.49 -6.36 -18.47
C ASN A 278 -11.25 -7.39 -17.61
N GLY A 279 -12.54 -7.63 -17.92
CA GLY A 279 -13.46 -8.35 -17.04
C GLY A 279 -14.21 -7.38 -16.12
N GLY A 280 -15.31 -7.87 -15.53
CA GLY A 280 -16.11 -7.09 -14.60
C GLY A 280 -16.64 -7.96 -13.46
N THR A 281 -17.30 -7.32 -12.50
CA THR A 281 -17.86 -7.96 -11.30
C THR A 281 -19.30 -7.53 -11.09
N THR A 282 -20.10 -8.39 -10.46
CA THR A 282 -21.47 -8.07 -10.03
C THR A 282 -21.50 -7.07 -8.89
N ARG A 283 -20.45 -7.03 -8.07
CA ARG A 283 -20.32 -6.09 -6.96
C ARG A 283 -19.01 -5.31 -7.09
N PRO A 284 -19.01 -4.17 -7.81
CA PRO A 284 -17.82 -3.34 -7.91
C PRO A 284 -17.46 -2.76 -6.54
N PHE A 285 -16.15 -2.73 -6.23
CA PHE A 285 -15.66 -2.10 -5.01
C PHE A 285 -15.94 -0.60 -5.03
N LEU A 286 -15.47 0.10 -6.07
CA LEU A 286 -15.60 1.55 -6.19
C LEU A 286 -17.00 1.97 -6.65
N ARG A 287 -17.87 2.32 -5.70
CA ARG A 287 -19.27 2.72 -5.95
C ARG A 287 -19.42 4.23 -6.04
N GLN A 288 -20.16 4.74 -7.03
CA GLN A 288 -20.41 6.18 -7.17
C GLN A 288 -21.08 6.77 -5.91
N GLY A 289 -20.62 7.94 -5.47
CA GLY A 289 -21.15 8.65 -4.30
C GLY A 289 -20.79 8.04 -2.94
N ALA A 290 -20.16 6.86 -2.87
CA ALA A 290 -19.71 6.29 -1.59
C ALA A 290 -18.48 7.01 -1.05
N ILE A 291 -18.42 7.19 0.27
CA ILE A 291 -17.19 7.65 0.94
C ILE A 291 -16.09 6.64 0.65
N LEU A 292 -14.92 7.12 0.23
CA LEU A 292 -13.74 6.28 0.07
C LEU A 292 -12.82 6.48 1.28
N ALA A 293 -12.65 5.43 2.07
CA ALA A 293 -11.67 5.36 3.13
C ALA A 293 -10.51 4.46 2.68
N ILE A 294 -9.27 4.93 2.82
CA ILE A 294 -8.07 4.22 2.40
C ILE A 294 -7.19 4.04 3.64
N ALA A 295 -6.83 2.81 3.96
CA ALA A 295 -5.89 2.48 5.02
C ALA A 295 -4.62 1.89 4.40
N ILE A 296 -3.50 2.60 4.51
CA ILE A 296 -2.17 2.10 4.12
C ILE A 296 -1.42 1.71 5.39
N VAL A 297 -0.95 0.47 5.43
CA VAL A 297 -0.22 -0.09 6.58
C VAL A 297 1.13 -0.58 6.07
N THR A 298 2.22 0.11 6.40
CA THR A 298 3.57 -0.22 5.90
C THR A 298 4.66 0.28 6.84
N ASP A 299 5.71 -0.53 6.99
CA ASP A 299 6.95 -0.17 7.68
C ASP A 299 8.07 0.26 6.72
N GLU A 300 7.82 0.26 5.41
CA GLU A 300 8.78 0.58 4.35
C GLU A 300 8.60 1.97 3.74
N ALA A 301 9.60 2.41 2.97
CA ALA A 301 9.49 3.60 2.14
C ALA A 301 8.77 3.30 0.83
N ASP A 302 7.93 4.24 0.35
CA ASP A 302 7.28 4.11 -0.96
C ASP A 302 8.30 3.99 -2.10
N CYS A 303 8.17 2.90 -2.85
CA CYS A 303 8.93 2.54 -4.02
C CYS A 303 8.05 2.40 -5.26
N SER A 304 7.07 3.30 -5.42
CA SER A 304 6.19 3.33 -6.59
C SER A 304 6.95 3.75 -7.86
N VAL A 305 7.66 2.78 -8.44
CA VAL A 305 8.64 2.95 -9.51
C VAL A 305 7.97 3.21 -10.86
N GLN A 306 8.39 4.28 -11.51
CA GLN A 306 7.94 4.63 -12.85
C GLN A 306 8.74 3.89 -13.94
N ASP A 307 10.07 3.83 -13.78
CA ASP A 307 10.96 3.15 -14.71
C ASP A 307 11.95 2.25 -13.95
N TYR A 308 11.78 0.94 -14.12
CA TYR A 308 12.66 -0.06 -13.50
C TYR A 308 14.12 -0.01 -13.96
N ALA A 309 14.48 0.82 -14.94
CA ALA A 309 15.88 1.11 -15.26
C ALA A 309 16.68 1.56 -14.03
N ILE A 310 16.04 2.27 -13.09
CA ILE A 310 16.69 2.72 -11.86
C ILE A 310 17.21 1.57 -10.99
N MET A 311 16.61 0.38 -11.08
CA MET A 311 17.02 -0.82 -10.32
C MET A 311 18.43 -1.32 -10.69
N THR A 312 19.00 -0.79 -11.78
CA THR A 312 20.35 -1.09 -12.25
C THR A 312 21.24 0.14 -12.34
N ASP A 313 20.72 1.32 -11.95
CA ASP A 313 21.42 2.59 -12.01
C ASP A 313 22.14 2.86 -10.69
N ASP A 314 23.47 2.85 -10.74
CA ASP A 314 24.30 3.00 -9.57
C ASP A 314 24.21 4.42 -8.96
N ASP A 315 23.66 5.41 -9.66
CA ASP A 315 23.44 6.74 -9.08
C ASP A 315 22.42 6.74 -7.93
N TYR A 316 21.52 5.77 -7.87
CA TYR A 316 20.55 5.62 -6.78
C TYR A 316 21.00 4.64 -5.69
N PHE A 317 22.08 3.89 -5.91
CA PHE A 317 22.51 2.85 -4.99
C PHE A 317 23.24 3.43 -3.78
N ALA A 318 22.92 2.93 -2.60
CA ALA A 318 23.71 3.20 -1.39
C ALA A 318 25.06 2.45 -1.46
N SER A 319 26.03 2.92 -0.69
CA SER A 319 27.36 2.29 -0.62
C SER A 319 27.49 1.39 0.61
N LEU A 320 28.01 0.18 0.41
CA LEU A 320 28.44 -0.75 1.46
C LEU A 320 29.90 -1.12 1.20
N ASP A 321 30.76 -1.00 2.21
CA ASP A 321 32.21 -1.29 2.09
C ASP A 321 32.93 -0.56 0.93
N GLY A 322 32.39 0.58 0.50
CA GLY A 322 32.92 1.39 -0.60
C GLY A 322 32.45 0.98 -2.00
N GLU A 323 31.55 0.01 -2.10
CA GLU A 323 30.90 -0.42 -3.34
C GLU A 323 29.43 0.01 -3.35
N LYS A 324 28.96 0.49 -4.51
CA LYS A 324 27.54 0.80 -4.69
C LYS A 324 26.76 -0.47 -5.03
N LEU A 325 25.78 -0.83 -4.22
CA LEU A 325 24.99 -2.05 -4.37
C LEU A 325 23.50 -1.73 -4.22
N ALA A 326 22.65 -2.43 -4.98
CA ALA A 326 21.20 -2.25 -4.92
C ALA A 326 20.62 -2.73 -3.58
N SER A 327 19.68 -1.97 -3.05
CA SER A 327 18.95 -2.20 -1.81
C SER A 327 17.68 -1.33 -1.81
N SER A 328 16.77 -1.52 -0.83
CA SER A 328 15.55 -0.69 -0.71
C SER A 328 15.86 0.80 -0.49
N ALA A 329 17.08 1.15 -0.03
CA ALA A 329 17.61 2.50 0.01
C ALA A 329 17.53 3.25 -1.32
N LEU A 330 17.50 2.52 -2.44
CA LEU A 330 17.26 3.07 -3.76
C LEU A 330 15.98 3.90 -3.81
N CYS A 331 14.88 3.39 -3.25
CA CYS A 331 13.59 4.06 -3.25
C CYS A 331 13.63 5.35 -2.43
N TRP A 332 14.34 5.33 -1.30
CA TRP A 332 14.60 6.54 -0.53
C TRP A 332 15.44 7.56 -1.32
N ASN A 333 16.54 7.11 -1.93
CA ASN A 333 17.45 7.97 -2.68
C ASN A 333 16.82 8.55 -3.96
N ALA A 334 15.89 7.82 -4.58
CA ALA A 334 15.12 8.26 -5.72
C ALA A 334 13.91 9.11 -5.31
N GLY A 335 13.29 8.84 -4.16
CA GLY A 335 12.00 9.43 -3.81
C GLY A 335 12.05 10.62 -2.88
N VAL A 336 13.19 10.88 -2.22
CA VAL A 336 13.25 11.82 -1.08
C VAL A 336 14.50 12.71 -1.15
N THR A 337 14.29 14.02 -1.04
CA THR A 337 15.37 14.99 -0.82
C THR A 337 15.35 15.49 0.62
N CYS A 338 16.51 15.50 1.27
CA CYS A 338 16.68 15.97 2.64
C CYS A 338 17.70 17.11 2.77
N ASN A 339 17.39 18.09 3.62
CA ASN A 339 18.30 19.19 3.97
C ASN A 339 19.25 18.79 5.10
N GLY A 340 20.53 18.56 4.79
CA GLY A 340 21.56 18.20 5.78
C GLY A 340 22.39 17.00 5.33
N PRO A 341 22.85 16.13 6.26
CA PRO A 341 22.62 16.14 7.71
C PRO A 341 23.55 17.09 8.48
N ASN A 342 23.26 17.32 9.77
CA ASN A 342 24.19 17.95 10.72
C ASN A 342 25.32 16.99 11.16
N ALA A 343 26.17 17.41 12.11
CA ALA A 343 27.30 16.60 12.59
C ALA A 343 26.86 15.31 13.31
N GLU A 344 25.64 15.28 13.82
CA GLU A 344 25.01 14.15 14.50
C GLU A 344 24.19 13.25 13.57
N GLY A 345 24.26 13.49 12.25
CA GLY A 345 23.55 12.68 11.25
C GLY A 345 22.05 12.96 11.17
N VAL A 346 21.55 14.07 11.72
CA VAL A 346 20.14 14.46 11.70
C VAL A 346 19.87 15.46 10.57
N TYR A 347 18.80 15.25 9.82
CA TYR A 347 18.36 16.12 8.74
C TYR A 347 17.36 17.16 9.27
N VAL A 348 17.35 18.36 8.69
CA VAL A 348 16.46 19.45 9.12
C VAL A 348 15.04 19.25 8.61
N ASN A 349 14.91 18.77 7.38
CA ASN A 349 13.65 18.41 6.75
C ASN A 349 13.91 17.43 5.61
N CYS A 350 12.94 16.57 5.31
CA CYS A 350 12.91 15.71 4.14
C CYS A 350 11.55 15.88 3.46
N TYR A 351 11.54 15.85 2.13
CA TYR A 351 10.33 16.01 1.31
C TYR A 351 10.42 15.15 0.06
N ALA A 352 9.26 14.82 -0.52
CA ALA A 352 9.19 14.03 -1.74
C ALA A 352 9.93 14.73 -2.89
N ASP A 353 10.69 13.96 -3.65
CA ASP A 353 11.48 14.44 -4.78
C ASP A 353 10.88 13.96 -6.10
N ASP A 354 10.21 14.88 -6.79
CA ASP A 354 9.63 14.65 -8.12
C ASP A 354 10.58 15.08 -9.26
N SER A 355 11.84 15.41 -8.97
CA SER A 355 12.78 15.95 -9.97
C SER A 355 13.47 14.89 -10.83
N ASN A 356 13.42 13.62 -10.42
CA ASN A 356 13.91 12.48 -11.20
C ASN A 356 12.75 11.68 -11.81
N GLU A 357 13.06 10.90 -12.83
CA GLU A 357 12.07 10.06 -13.54
C GLU A 357 12.00 8.63 -12.97
N GLY A 358 12.57 8.38 -11.79
CA GLY A 358 12.71 7.05 -11.20
C GLY A 358 11.43 6.54 -10.55
N LEU A 359 10.88 7.33 -9.63
CA LEU A 359 9.57 7.06 -9.03
C LEU A 359 8.51 7.92 -9.70
N HIS A 360 7.26 7.46 -9.66
CA HIS A 360 6.14 8.28 -10.11
C HIS A 360 6.06 9.59 -9.31
N PRO A 361 5.72 10.73 -9.94
CA PRO A 361 5.63 12.01 -9.25
C PRO A 361 4.42 12.04 -8.30
N MET A 362 4.52 12.78 -7.19
CA MET A 362 3.44 12.88 -6.20
C MET A 362 2.13 13.44 -6.78
N SER A 363 2.23 14.29 -7.81
CA SER A 363 1.05 14.81 -8.51
C SER A 363 0.18 13.70 -9.11
N ARG A 364 0.77 12.56 -9.52
CA ARG A 364 0.01 11.40 -10.02
C ARG A 364 -1.06 10.95 -9.02
N TYR A 365 -0.68 10.82 -7.75
CA TYR A 365 -1.54 10.32 -6.70
C TYR A 365 -2.50 11.40 -6.20
N ASN A 366 -1.99 12.62 -6.01
CA ASN A 366 -2.82 13.75 -5.55
C ASN A 366 -3.89 14.12 -6.58
N ASP A 367 -3.54 14.21 -7.87
CA ASP A 367 -4.50 14.53 -8.93
C ASP A 367 -5.52 13.39 -9.07
N PHE A 368 -5.09 12.13 -8.94
CA PHE A 368 -6.00 10.99 -8.97
C PHE A 368 -7.01 11.02 -7.82
N LEU A 369 -6.56 11.21 -6.58
CA LEU A 369 -7.47 11.22 -5.43
C LEU A 369 -8.35 12.48 -5.39
N GLN A 370 -7.81 13.66 -5.70
CA GLN A 370 -8.55 14.92 -5.57
C GLN A 370 -9.39 15.27 -6.80
N GLU A 371 -8.82 15.16 -8.00
CA GLU A 371 -9.51 15.56 -9.23
C GLU A 371 -10.35 14.41 -9.79
N TYR A 372 -9.81 13.19 -9.83
CA TYR A 372 -10.55 12.07 -10.41
C TYR A 372 -11.54 11.45 -9.44
N ILE A 373 -11.09 10.97 -8.28
CA ILE A 373 -11.97 10.29 -7.32
C ILE A 373 -12.91 11.28 -6.66
N ARG A 374 -12.38 12.36 -6.08
CA ARG A 374 -13.19 13.27 -5.28
C ARG A 374 -14.09 14.17 -6.13
N VAL A 375 -13.52 14.90 -7.10
CA VAL A 375 -14.33 15.75 -7.99
C VAL A 375 -15.06 14.91 -9.05
N GLY A 376 -14.35 14.01 -9.73
CA GLY A 376 -14.91 13.25 -10.85
C GLY A 376 -15.92 12.17 -10.47
N LEU A 377 -15.79 11.51 -9.31
CA LEU A 377 -16.76 10.50 -8.84
C LEU A 377 -17.64 10.97 -7.69
N ASP A 378 -17.53 12.25 -7.29
CA ASP A 378 -18.26 12.88 -6.19
C ASP A 378 -18.13 12.09 -4.86
N LYS A 379 -16.89 11.74 -4.52
CA LYS A 379 -16.55 10.98 -3.31
C LYS A 379 -15.84 11.85 -2.30
N GLU A 380 -16.18 11.70 -1.02
CA GLU A 380 -15.28 12.14 0.03
C GLU A 380 -14.16 11.11 0.20
N VAL A 381 -12.90 11.55 0.24
CA VAL A 381 -11.73 10.68 0.39
C VAL A 381 -11.11 10.90 1.75
N ILE A 382 -10.91 9.82 2.49
CA ILE A 382 -10.28 9.75 3.81
C ILE A 382 -9.11 8.78 3.72
N MET A 383 -8.01 9.10 4.37
CA MET A 383 -6.82 8.26 4.42
C MET A 383 -6.35 8.07 5.85
N LEU A 384 -6.13 6.81 6.23
CA LEU A 384 -5.40 6.39 7.41
C LEU A 384 -4.05 5.83 6.96
N GLY A 385 -2.97 6.40 7.47
CA GLY A 385 -1.65 5.81 7.41
C GLY A 385 -1.28 5.19 8.75
N ILE A 386 -1.03 3.90 8.80
CA ILE A 386 -0.30 3.25 9.90
C ILE A 386 1.12 3.05 9.39
N LEU A 387 1.99 4.00 9.71
CA LEU A 387 3.26 4.22 9.00
C LEU A 387 4.45 4.32 9.96
N GLY A 388 5.67 4.37 9.42
CA GLY A 388 6.91 4.53 10.20
C GLY A 388 7.12 5.89 10.87
N VAL A 389 6.23 6.24 11.79
CA VAL A 389 6.30 7.42 12.66
C VAL A 389 6.37 7.00 14.13
N PRO A 390 7.01 7.78 15.03
CA PRO A 390 7.02 7.46 16.45
C PRO A 390 5.61 7.27 17.03
N PRO A 391 5.43 6.49 18.11
CA PRO A 391 4.15 6.36 18.78
C PRO A 391 3.47 7.70 19.07
N VAL A 392 2.17 7.79 18.82
CA VAL A 392 1.37 8.97 19.17
C VAL A 392 1.17 8.99 20.68
N THR A 393 1.46 10.13 21.31
CA THR A 393 1.45 10.27 22.78
C THR A 393 0.28 11.08 23.31
N ALA A 394 -0.42 11.79 22.42
CA ALA A 394 -1.67 12.47 22.73
C ALA A 394 -2.49 12.67 21.46
N HIS A 395 -3.80 12.52 21.59
CA HIS A 395 -4.81 12.82 20.57
C HIS A 395 -5.65 14.02 21.00
N ASN A 396 -6.31 14.66 20.04
CA ASN A 396 -7.32 15.68 20.33
C ASN A 396 -8.43 15.07 21.21
N GLU A 397 -9.01 15.83 22.14
CA GLU A 397 -10.12 15.35 22.98
C GLU A 397 -11.43 15.26 22.19
N ASP A 398 -11.55 16.02 21.11
CA ASP A 398 -12.71 16.05 20.23
C ASP A 398 -12.41 15.27 18.91
N PRO A 399 -13.43 14.62 18.30
CA PRO A 399 -13.33 14.04 16.97
C PRO A 399 -12.74 15.02 15.94
N PRO A 400 -11.88 14.54 15.02
CA PRO A 400 -11.64 13.13 14.70
C PRO A 400 -10.54 12.48 15.56
N HIS A 401 -10.24 13.02 16.75
CA HIS A 401 -9.18 12.55 17.64
C HIS A 401 -7.82 12.45 16.93
N GLU A 402 -7.50 13.44 16.09
CA GLU A 402 -6.21 13.47 15.40
C GLU A 402 -5.01 13.52 16.39
N PRO A 403 -3.84 13.00 16.01
CA PRO A 403 -2.62 13.15 16.79
C PRO A 403 -2.28 14.62 17.09
N THR A 404 -1.92 14.93 18.35
CA THR A 404 -1.50 16.28 18.80
C THR A 404 -0.09 16.32 19.42
N ALA A 405 0.48 15.15 19.74
CA ALA A 405 1.86 14.98 20.20
C ALA A 405 2.36 13.56 19.88
N GLY A 406 3.67 13.35 19.76
CA GLY A 406 4.21 12.10 19.20
C GLY A 406 3.99 12.03 17.69
N GLY A 407 3.94 10.82 17.12
CA GLY A 407 3.61 10.65 15.70
C GLY A 407 4.51 11.45 14.77
N VAL A 408 3.89 12.00 13.73
CA VAL A 408 4.53 12.92 12.77
C VAL A 408 5.18 14.14 13.42
N HIS A 409 4.74 14.60 14.60
CA HIS A 409 5.31 15.76 15.27
C HIS A 409 6.69 15.48 15.90
N ASP A 410 6.91 14.23 16.32
CA ASP A 410 8.17 13.79 16.92
C ASP A 410 9.05 13.00 15.94
N LEU A 411 8.61 12.85 14.68
CA LEU A 411 9.37 12.18 13.63
C LEU A 411 10.70 12.91 13.37
N VAL A 412 11.81 12.16 13.43
CA VAL A 412 13.16 12.68 13.18
C VAL A 412 13.81 11.92 12.04
N TYR A 413 14.07 12.62 10.94
CA TYR A 413 14.89 12.10 9.86
C TYR A 413 16.37 12.11 10.24
N ARG A 414 17.01 10.95 10.27
CA ARG A 414 18.40 10.80 10.68
C ARG A 414 19.02 9.55 10.08
N LYS A 415 20.34 9.51 10.05
CA LYS A 415 21.09 8.28 9.78
C LYS A 415 20.88 7.23 10.87
N TRP A 416 21.14 5.97 10.51
CA TRP A 416 21.24 4.85 11.44
C TRP A 416 22.30 5.11 12.51
N ARG A 417 22.07 4.55 13.70
CA ARG A 417 22.95 4.64 14.87
C ARG A 417 23.10 3.28 15.49
N GLU A 418 24.18 3.12 16.26
CA GLU A 418 24.45 1.89 17.04
C GLU A 418 23.28 1.52 17.98
N SER A 419 22.53 2.51 18.47
CA SER A 419 21.37 2.29 19.33
C SER A 419 20.16 1.69 18.61
N ASP A 420 20.13 1.76 17.29
CA ASP A 420 19.03 1.26 16.48
C ASP A 420 19.25 -0.19 16.06
N ILE A 421 20.48 -0.71 16.19
CA ILE A 421 20.79 -2.07 15.75
C ILE A 421 20.17 -3.07 16.72
N LEU A 422 19.29 -3.90 16.18
CA LEU A 422 18.62 -4.93 16.96
C LEU A 422 19.64 -5.96 17.48
N PRO A 423 19.47 -6.48 18.71
CA PRO A 423 20.39 -7.47 19.27
C PRO A 423 20.61 -8.70 18.36
N GLU A 424 19.55 -9.20 17.75
CA GLU A 424 19.52 -10.32 16.80
C GLU A 424 20.27 -10.00 15.51
N ASP A 425 20.22 -8.76 15.04
CA ASP A 425 20.93 -8.32 13.85
C ASP A 425 22.42 -8.11 14.14
N ALA A 426 22.74 -7.54 15.30
CA ALA A 426 24.12 -7.47 15.78
C ALA A 426 24.74 -8.88 15.91
N LEU A 427 23.96 -9.89 16.31
CA LEU A 427 24.41 -11.29 16.36
C LEU A 427 24.66 -11.91 14.97
N LYS A 428 23.96 -11.42 13.93
CA LYS A 428 24.21 -11.77 12.52
C LYS A 428 25.36 -10.98 11.91
N GLY A 429 25.92 -10.01 12.63
CA GLY A 429 26.99 -9.13 12.14
C GLY A 429 26.48 -7.96 11.29
N ILE A 430 25.19 -7.66 11.37
CA ILE A 430 24.60 -6.45 10.79
C ILE A 430 24.98 -5.26 11.67
N ASP A 431 25.48 -4.20 11.05
CA ASP A 431 25.89 -2.98 11.71
C ASP A 431 25.21 -1.74 11.11
N VAL A 432 25.60 -0.55 11.59
CA VAL A 432 25.06 0.74 11.14
C VAL A 432 25.28 0.97 9.65
N ASP A 433 26.43 0.57 9.11
CA ASP A 433 26.75 0.79 7.71
C ASP A 433 25.91 -0.14 6.83
N TYR A 434 25.69 -1.38 7.26
CA TYR A 434 24.75 -2.30 6.61
C TYR A 434 23.32 -1.75 6.59
N GLN A 435 22.78 -1.33 7.74
CA GLN A 435 21.40 -0.82 7.78
C GLN A 435 21.24 0.48 6.98
N GLN A 436 22.25 1.35 7.02
CA GLN A 436 22.29 2.56 6.22
C GLN A 436 22.35 2.27 4.73
N TRP A 437 23.06 1.21 4.33
CA TRP A 437 23.02 0.71 2.95
C TRP A 437 21.68 0.09 2.61
N ALA A 438 21.08 -0.70 3.50
CA ALA A 438 19.84 -1.42 3.24
C ALA A 438 18.68 -0.45 2.99
N PHE A 439 18.49 0.55 3.87
CA PHE A 439 17.29 1.40 3.87
C PHE A 439 17.50 2.87 3.49
N GLY A 440 18.75 3.36 3.45
CA GLY A 440 19.05 4.74 3.03
C GLY A 440 18.77 5.82 4.07
N ILE A 441 17.96 5.53 5.09
CA ILE A 441 17.68 6.39 6.23
C ILE A 441 17.48 5.55 7.49
N GLY A 442 17.81 6.11 8.65
CA GLY A 442 17.52 5.50 9.95
C GLY A 442 16.02 5.42 10.24
N PRO A 443 15.62 4.59 11.22
CA PRO A 443 14.23 4.31 11.49
C PRO A 443 13.47 5.57 11.93
N GLY A 444 12.25 5.72 11.43
CA GLY A 444 11.27 6.71 11.86
C GLY A 444 10.65 6.33 13.20
N CYS A 445 10.48 5.04 13.46
CA CYS A 445 10.09 4.51 14.76
C CYS A 445 10.78 3.20 15.10
N THR A 446 10.74 2.87 16.39
CA THR A 446 11.16 1.58 16.92
C THR A 446 10.17 1.22 18.01
N GLY A 447 9.37 0.19 17.77
CA GLY A 447 8.38 -0.33 18.71
C GLY A 447 9.05 -1.02 19.87
N GLN A 448 8.45 -0.96 21.05
CA GLN A 448 8.92 -1.70 22.23
C GLN A 448 7.75 -2.26 23.00
N ASP A 449 7.86 -3.51 23.43
CA ASP A 449 6.89 -4.11 24.33
C ASP A 449 6.99 -3.55 25.75
N GLY A 450 6.05 -3.93 26.62
CA GLY A 450 6.05 -3.51 28.03
C GLY A 450 7.26 -3.96 28.86
N MET A 451 8.13 -4.81 28.31
CA MET A 451 9.39 -5.27 28.91
C MET A 451 10.62 -4.56 28.31
N GLY A 452 10.42 -3.72 27.27
CA GLY A 452 11.46 -3.00 26.55
C GLY A 452 12.16 -3.83 25.48
N GLU A 453 11.60 -4.98 25.08
CA GLU A 453 12.03 -5.72 23.90
C GLU A 453 11.52 -5.01 22.65
N ILE A 454 12.36 -4.91 21.61
CA ILE A 454 11.96 -4.22 20.37
C ILE A 454 11.03 -5.14 19.58
N THR A 455 9.87 -4.61 19.20
CA THR A 455 8.83 -5.35 18.47
C THR A 455 8.84 -5.08 16.97
N GLY A 456 9.40 -3.93 16.55
CA GLY A 456 9.49 -3.57 15.13
C GLY A 456 10.27 -2.29 14.90
N GLN A 457 10.68 -2.06 13.66
CA GLN A 457 11.29 -0.81 13.20
C GLN A 457 10.73 -0.46 11.84
N ALA A 458 10.46 0.82 11.61
CA ALA A 458 9.89 1.27 10.35
C ALA A 458 10.59 2.51 9.81
N ILE A 459 10.58 2.63 8.49
CA ILE A 459 11.20 3.70 7.72
C ILE A 459 10.29 4.93 7.66
N PRO A 460 10.82 6.16 7.77
CA PRO A 460 10.00 7.37 7.68
C PRO A 460 9.19 7.46 6.37
N PRO A 461 7.87 7.69 6.42
CA PRO A 461 6.99 7.51 5.26
C PRO A 461 6.79 8.80 4.45
N VAL A 462 7.86 9.47 4.01
CA VAL A 462 7.81 10.85 3.45
C VAL A 462 6.74 11.02 2.36
N ARG A 463 6.76 10.16 1.34
CA ARG A 463 5.86 10.27 0.18
C ARG A 463 4.40 9.95 0.54
N VAL A 464 4.15 8.86 1.27
CA VAL A 464 2.81 8.48 1.71
C VAL A 464 2.19 9.54 2.62
N LYS A 465 2.99 10.06 3.57
CA LYS A 465 2.60 11.18 4.45
C LYS A 465 2.17 12.40 3.65
N GLU A 466 2.93 12.79 2.62
CA GLU A 466 2.59 13.96 1.79
C GLU A 466 1.29 13.79 0.99
N VAL A 467 1.01 12.59 0.44
CA VAL A 467 -0.30 12.30 -0.20
C VAL A 467 -1.44 12.43 0.79
N CYS A 468 -1.28 11.79 1.95
CA CYS A 468 -2.28 11.78 3.00
C CYS A 468 -2.58 13.22 3.44
N GLU A 469 -1.57 13.98 3.89
CA GLU A 469 -1.74 15.36 4.33
C GLU A 469 -2.32 16.28 3.25
N GLY A 470 -2.08 15.96 1.98
CA GLY A 470 -2.65 16.67 0.83
C GLY A 470 -4.18 16.60 0.75
N LEU A 471 -4.82 15.61 1.38
CA LEU A 471 -6.28 15.45 1.43
C LEU A 471 -6.96 16.40 2.44
N ASN A 472 -6.20 16.96 3.39
CA ASN A 472 -6.74 17.85 4.41
C ASN A 472 -7.24 19.16 3.81
N TYR A 473 -8.29 19.70 4.42
CA TYR A 473 -8.83 21.03 4.15
C TYR A 473 -8.36 22.03 5.21
N ASP A 474 -8.56 23.32 4.96
CA ASP A 474 -8.30 24.37 5.96
C ASP A 474 -9.10 24.17 7.27
N ASP A 475 -10.26 23.51 7.20
CA ASP A 475 -11.20 23.32 8.31
C ASP A 475 -11.58 21.86 8.61
N LYS A 476 -11.00 20.88 7.89
CA LYS A 476 -11.33 19.46 8.04
C LYS A 476 -10.12 18.57 7.83
N ILE A 477 -9.98 17.58 8.70
CA ILE A 477 -8.94 16.57 8.61
C ILE A 477 -9.50 15.37 7.83
N ARG A 478 -8.72 14.90 6.86
CA ARG A 478 -8.97 13.70 6.05
C ARG A 478 -7.82 12.72 6.09
N CYS A 479 -6.75 13.07 6.79
CA CYS A 479 -5.55 12.27 6.96
C CYS A 479 -5.30 12.02 8.43
N CYS A 480 -5.33 10.74 8.82
CA CYS A 480 -4.86 10.27 10.10
C CYS A 480 -3.53 9.54 9.88
N ILE A 481 -2.50 9.84 10.67
CA ILE A 481 -1.22 9.11 10.62
C ILE A 481 -0.86 8.62 12.02
N GLU A 482 -0.87 7.32 12.18
CA GLU A 482 -0.49 6.61 13.39
C GLU A 482 0.78 5.79 13.17
N SER A 483 1.37 5.32 14.28
CA SER A 483 2.62 4.58 14.28
C SER A 483 2.36 3.10 13.99
N VAL A 484 3.02 2.56 12.98
CA VAL A 484 3.07 1.12 12.72
C VAL A 484 3.84 0.36 13.81
N CYS A 485 4.68 1.07 14.56
CA CYS A 485 5.43 0.53 15.70
C CYS A 485 4.61 0.44 17.00
N ASP A 486 3.32 0.79 16.98
CA ASP A 486 2.45 0.67 18.16
C ASP A 486 2.01 -0.78 18.39
N ASP A 487 1.84 -1.16 19.66
CA ASP A 487 1.40 -2.49 20.07
C ASP A 487 -0.13 -2.66 20.02
N ASP A 488 -0.85 -1.58 19.70
CA ASP A 488 -2.30 -1.53 19.54
C ASP A 488 -2.70 -0.44 18.52
N PHE A 489 -3.51 -0.81 17.53
CA PHE A 489 -4.02 0.10 16.51
C PHE A 489 -5.42 0.66 16.80
N SER A 490 -5.94 0.50 18.02
CA SER A 490 -7.27 1.01 18.38
C SER A 490 -7.42 2.52 18.16
N ALA A 491 -6.36 3.31 18.39
CA ALA A 491 -6.34 4.74 18.10
C ALA A 491 -6.44 5.05 16.60
N ALA A 492 -5.74 4.28 15.77
CA ALA A 492 -5.80 4.37 14.31
C ALA A 492 -7.21 4.08 13.78
N ILE A 493 -7.83 3.01 14.30
CA ILE A 493 -9.21 2.66 13.97
C ILE A 493 -10.18 3.76 14.41
N GLY A 494 -10.01 4.32 15.61
CA GLY A 494 -10.80 5.44 16.10
C GLY A 494 -10.72 6.68 15.20
N CYS A 495 -9.50 7.11 14.84
CA CYS A 495 -9.33 8.29 13.98
C CYS A 495 -9.99 8.10 12.61
N LEU A 496 -9.87 6.91 12.02
CA LEU A 496 -10.51 6.57 10.75
C LEU A 496 -12.04 6.63 10.83
N THR A 497 -12.63 5.96 11.80
CA THR A 497 -14.10 5.86 11.92
C THR A 497 -14.73 7.17 12.36
N ASP A 498 -14.05 7.96 13.19
CA ASP A 498 -14.49 9.30 13.53
C ASP A 498 -14.46 10.22 12.31
N THR A 499 -13.40 10.17 11.50
CA THR A 499 -13.34 10.94 10.25
C THR A 499 -14.47 10.54 9.29
N ILE A 500 -14.81 9.25 9.22
CA ILE A 500 -15.98 8.76 8.47
C ILE A 500 -17.29 9.33 9.07
N GLN A 501 -17.44 9.29 10.39
CA GLN A 501 -18.60 9.81 11.12
C GLN A 501 -18.84 11.31 10.85
N GLU A 502 -17.78 12.12 10.76
CA GLU A 502 -17.85 13.55 10.44
C GLU A 502 -18.45 13.85 9.06
N VAL A 503 -18.35 12.91 8.11
CA VAL A 503 -18.96 13.09 6.79
C VAL A 503 -20.48 13.01 6.87
N PHE A 504 -21.00 12.11 7.72
CA PHE A 504 -22.44 11.90 7.89
C PHE A 504 -23.08 12.86 8.92
N VAL A 505 -22.29 13.35 9.87
CA VAL A 505 -22.69 14.30 10.91
C VAL A 505 -21.76 15.50 10.82
N PRO A 506 -22.16 16.63 10.21
CA PRO A 506 -21.34 17.83 10.30
C PRO A 506 -21.20 18.20 11.78
N VAL A 507 -19.98 18.10 12.29
CA VAL A 507 -19.64 18.54 13.65
C VAL A 507 -19.98 20.02 13.75
N GLY A 508 -20.81 20.35 14.74
CA GLY A 508 -21.30 21.71 14.98
C GLY A 508 -20.45 22.50 15.95
#